data_AF-J2KWP9-F1
#
_entry.id   AF-J2KWP9-F1
#
_cell.length_a   1.000
_cell.length_b   1.000
_cell.length_c   1.000
_cell.angle_alpha   90.00
_cell.angle_beta   90.00
_cell.angle_gamma   90.00
#
_symmetry.space_group_name_H-M   'P 1'
#
loop_
_entity.id
_entity.type
_entity.pdbx_description
1 polymer ?
#
loop_
_entity_poly.entity_id
_entity_poly.type
_entity_poly.pdbx_seq_one_letter_code
_entity_poly.pdbx_strand_id
1 'polypeptide(L)' 'MKVVTYRFRADGAAVPDAAVHMERLPFAEFARIHGGALIDPPAGWAPPPDGYSLWRTARGEVMAVRDEA' A
#
# COMPACT_ATOMS: atom_id res chain seq x y z
N MET A 1 -8.01 -9.18 1.14
CA MET A 1 -7.10 -8.01 1.16
C MET A 1 -7.33 -7.17 -0.10
N LYS A 2 -7.37 -5.84 0.04
CA LYS A 2 -7.32 -4.91 -1.10
C LYS A 2 -5.97 -4.20 -1.11
N VAL A 3 -5.36 -4.08 -2.28
CA VAL A 3 -4.10 -3.37 -2.49
C VAL A 3 -4.37 -2.18 -3.41
N VAL A 4 -3.85 -1.02 -3.03
CA VAL A 4 -3.85 0.18 -3.88
C VAL A 4 -2.40 0.55 -4.18
N THR A 5 -2.11 0.65 -5.47
CA THR A 5 -0.83 1.17 -5.98
C THR A 5 -0.87 2.70 -5.98
N TYR A 6 0.25 3.31 -5.58
CA TYR A 6 0.41 4.76 -5.66
C TYR A 6 1.09 5.13 -6.98
N ARG A 7 0.59 6.19 -7.63
CA ARG A 7 1.29 6.87 -8.72
C ARG A 7 1.88 8.18 -8.22
N PHE A 8 3.07 8.51 -8.68
CA PHE A 8 3.72 9.78 -8.33
C PHE A 8 3.36 10.85 -9.37
N ARG A 9 2.91 12.01 -8.89
CA ARG A 9 2.68 13.21 -9.69
C ARG A 9 3.99 13.99 -9.91
N ALA A 10 3.96 14.93 -10.85
CA ALA A 10 5.10 15.78 -11.20
C ALA A 10 5.58 16.70 -10.06
N ASP A 11 4.74 16.93 -9.04
CA ASP A 11 5.06 17.65 -7.81
C ASP A 11 5.68 16.74 -6.72
N GLY A 12 5.93 15.47 -7.03
CA GLY A 12 6.44 14.46 -6.09
C GLY A 12 5.36 13.85 -5.19
N ALA A 13 4.11 14.28 -5.29
CA ALA A 13 3.03 13.73 -4.48
C ALA A 13 2.63 12.33 -4.97
N ALA A 14 2.66 11.34 -4.08
CA ALA A 14 2.07 10.03 -4.31
C ALA A 14 0.54 10.10 -4.15
N VAL A 15 -0.21 9.72 -5.18
CA VAL A 15 -1.68 9.61 -5.13
C VAL A 15 -2.11 8.15 -5.40
N PRO A 16 -3.10 7.63 -4.66
CA PRO A 16 -3.65 6.31 -4.92
C PRO A 16 -4.25 6.27 -6.34
N ASP A 17 -3.83 5.29 -7.14
CA ASP A 17 -4.42 5.05 -8.46
C ASP A 17 -5.71 4.24 -8.31
N ALA A 18 -6.65 4.40 -9.27
CA ALA A 18 -7.95 3.72 -9.22
C ALA A 18 -7.72 2.21 -9.15
N ALA A 19 -8.23 1.56 -8.10
CA ALA A 19 -7.92 0.19 -7.68
C ALA A 19 -7.68 -0.79 -8.84
N VAL A 20 -6.42 -1.15 -9.09
CA VAL A 20 -6.05 -2.21 -10.02
C VAL A 20 -5.43 -3.36 -9.23
N HIS A 21 -6.02 -4.54 -9.40
CA HIS A 21 -5.72 -5.83 -8.78
C HIS A 21 -6.21 -6.06 -7.33
N MET A 22 -7.42 -6.64 -7.28
CA MET A 22 -7.87 -7.46 -6.15
C MET A 22 -7.16 -8.81 -6.19
N GLU A 23 -6.02 -8.94 -5.51
CA GLU A 23 -5.53 -10.27 -5.16
C GLU A 23 -6.25 -10.77 -3.90
N ARG A 24 -7.00 -11.87 -4.03
CA ARG A 24 -7.62 -12.59 -2.88
C ARG A 24 -6.55 -13.37 -2.11
N LEU A 25 -5.52 -12.68 -1.65
CA LEU A 25 -4.52 -13.26 -0.77
C LEU A 25 -4.86 -12.89 0.68
N PRO A 26 -4.86 -13.86 1.62
CA PRO A 26 -4.90 -13.55 3.05
C PRO A 26 -3.70 -12.67 3.44
N PHE A 27 -3.88 -11.73 4.38
CA PHE A 27 -2.82 -10.82 4.79
C PHE A 27 -1.56 -11.55 5.29
N ALA A 28 -1.72 -12.67 5.99
CA ALA A 28 -0.60 -13.49 6.46
C ALA A 28 0.26 -14.02 5.29
N GLU A 29 -0.37 -14.39 4.18
CA GLU A 29 0.34 -14.87 3.00
C GLU A 29 0.98 -13.71 2.22
N PHE A 30 0.34 -12.53 2.19
CA PHE A 30 0.94 -11.31 1.64
C PHE A 30 2.24 -10.95 2.37
N ALA A 31 2.17 -10.88 3.71
CA ALA A 31 3.32 -10.59 4.55
C ALA A 31 4.44 -11.64 4.36
N ARG A 32 4.10 -12.91 4.17
CA ARG A 32 5.06 -13.98 3.89
C ARG A 32 5.77 -13.80 2.55
N ILE A 33 5.06 -13.41 1.48
CA ILE A 33 5.60 -13.28 0.13
C ILE A 33 6.44 -12.02 -0.02
N HIS A 34 5.92 -10.87 0.44
CA HIS A 34 6.53 -9.57 0.20
C HIS A 34 7.49 -9.14 1.33
N GLY A 35 7.35 -9.72 2.52
CA GLY A 35 8.02 -9.23 3.73
C GLY A 35 7.68 -7.78 4.02
N GLY A 36 8.39 -7.18 4.98
CA GLY A 36 8.27 -5.75 5.28
C GLY A 36 7.49 -5.43 6.54
N ALA A 37 7.02 -4.20 6.65
CA ALA A 37 6.31 -3.69 7.83
C ALA A 37 5.36 -2.53 7.49
N LEU A 38 4.43 -2.27 8.42
CA LEU A 38 3.63 -1.04 8.41
C LEU A 38 4.53 0.18 8.62
N ILE A 39 4.25 1.25 7.89
CA ILE A 39 4.96 2.52 8.00
C ILE A 39 3.99 3.69 8.07
N ASP A 40 4.42 4.79 8.66
CA ASP A 40 3.72 6.06 8.52
C ASP A 40 3.96 6.66 7.11
N PRO A 41 3.03 7.49 6.61
CA PRO A 41 3.23 8.21 5.36
C PRO A 41 4.49 9.08 5.44
N PRO A 42 5.44 8.94 4.49
CA PRO A 42 6.58 9.84 4.42
C PRO A 42 6.13 11.30 4.27
N ALA A 43 6.96 12.24 4.70
CA ALA A 43 6.68 13.66 4.53
C ALA A 43 6.40 14.00 3.05
N GLY A 44 5.27 14.69 2.80
CA GLY A 44 4.83 15.07 1.45
C GLY A 44 3.96 14.03 0.73
N TRP A 45 3.67 12.88 1.35
CA TRP A 45 2.75 11.90 0.79
C TRP A 45 1.31 12.22 1.23
N ALA A 46 0.35 12.00 0.32
CA ALA A 46 -1.05 12.00 0.71
C ALA A 46 -1.31 10.82 1.66
N PRO A 47 -2.19 11.00 2.66
CA PRO A 47 -2.57 9.89 3.53
C PRO A 47 -3.25 8.78 2.70
N PRO A 48 -3.14 7.51 3.14
CA PRO A 48 -3.85 6.42 2.49
C PRO A 48 -5.36 6.62 2.56
N PRO A 49 -6.13 6.03 1.61
CA PRO A 49 -7.59 6.04 1.69
C PRO A 49 -8.10 5.45 3.01
N ASP A 50 -9.29 5.86 3.43
CA ASP A 50 -9.89 5.39 4.68
C ASP A 50 -9.95 3.86 4.77
N GLY A 51 -9.45 3.33 5.89
CA GLY A 51 -9.37 1.89 6.15
C GLY A 51 -8.20 1.18 5.49
N TYR A 52 -7.29 1.88 4.81
CA TYR A 52 -6.02 1.34 4.32
C TYR A 52 -4.86 1.79 5.20
N SER A 53 -3.89 0.89 5.39
CA SER A 53 -2.62 1.17 6.05
C SER A 53 -1.49 1.17 5.02
N LEU A 54 -0.43 1.94 5.25
CA LEU A 54 0.76 1.90 4.39
C LEU A 54 1.70 0.78 4.83
N TRP A 55 2.13 -0.02 3.86
CA TRP A 55 3.08 -1.11 4.02
C TRP A 55 4.30 -0.88 3.13
N ARG A 56 5.49 -1.04 3.69
CA ARG A 56 6.74 -1.06 2.92
C ARG A 56 7.26 -2.48 2.80
N THR A 57 7.32 -3.01 1.58
CA THR A 57 7.85 -4.36 1.32
C THR A 57 9.34 -4.43 1.62
N ALA A 58 9.87 -5.65 1.79
CA ALA A 58 11.32 -5.84 1.98
C ALA A 58 12.16 -5.35 0.79
N ARG A 59 11.54 -5.21 -0.39
CA ARG A 59 12.16 -4.66 -1.62
C ARG A 59 12.08 -3.14 -1.70
N GLY A 60 11.42 -2.49 -0.74
CA GLY A 60 11.33 -1.04 -0.63
C GLY A 60 10.11 -0.42 -1.33
N GLU A 61 9.22 -1.23 -1.88
CA GLU A 61 7.97 -0.76 -2.50
C GLU A 61 6.98 -0.33 -1.41
N VAL A 62 6.23 0.75 -1.64
CA VAL A 62 5.21 1.23 -0.70
C VAL A 62 3.82 1.00 -1.27
N MET A 63 2.97 0.34 -0.49
CA MET A 63 1.65 -0.12 -0.88
C MET A 63 0.62 0.31 0.16
N ALA A 64 -0.59 0.68 -0.27
CA ALA A 64 -1.72 0.79 0.65
C ALA A 64 -2.43 -0.56 0.70
N VAL A 65 -2.53 -1.13 1.89
CA VAL A 65 -3.13 -2.44 2.13
C VAL A 65 -4.31 -2.31 3.09
N ARG A 66 -5.41 -2.98 2.78
CA ARG A 66 -6.54 -3.15 3.69
C ARG A 66 -6.82 -4.62 3.87
N ASP A 67 -6.80 -5.07 5.12
CA ASP A 67 -7.28 -6.40 5.44
C ASP A 67 -8.82 -6.39 5.43
N GLU A 68 -9.40 -7.32 4.70
CA GLU A 68 -10.85 -7.54 4.68
C GLU A 68 -11.03 -8.95 5.23
N ALA A 69 -11.32 -9.02 6.53
CA ALA A 69 -11.73 -10.25 7.22
C ALA A 69 -13.10 -10.72 6.70
#